data_AF-A0A978TDQ8-F1
#
_entry.id   AF-A0A978TDQ8-F1
#
_cell.length_a   1.000
_cell.length_b   1.000
_cell.length_c   1.000
_cell.angle_alpha   90.00
_cell.angle_beta   90.00
_cell.angle_gamma   90.00
#
_symmetry.space_group_name_H-M   'P 1'
#
loop_
_entity.id
_entity.type
_entity.pdbx_description
1 polymer ?
#
loop_
_entity_poly.entity_id
_entity_poly.type
_entity_poly.pdbx_seq_one_letter_code
_entity_poly.pdbx_strand_id
1 'polypeptide(L)'
;MPSADLVDELLSTLQVYGQTYGWPTAVDQRRALVSTLLRLTLGAKNAPLSLRESAQILDQVMAQFDFSSRGGAIASQAQQILINQAHQWQADLQQKVTDTLVAYVQSQAPGLDPTTLRDLALRVIPIVADRDITPAEVKGLVGQVVDAFDLEAALGQRVNPAVVGAVKALVTSLSQKSLETAVSETVTAYVIQFAPTLKEIG
;
A
#
# COMPACT_ATOMS: atom_id res chain seq x y z
N MET A 1 9.50 6.96 -25.27
CA MET A 1 9.27 5.52 -25.01
C MET A 1 10.08 5.18 -23.77
N PRO A 2 9.54 4.43 -22.81
CA PRO A 2 10.36 3.89 -21.73
C PRO A 2 11.53 3.12 -22.35
N SER A 3 12.76 3.28 -21.84
CA SER A 3 13.92 2.63 -22.44
C SER A 3 13.76 1.11 -22.30
N ALA A 4 13.89 0.38 -23.41
CA ALA A 4 13.88 -1.08 -23.40
C ALA A 4 14.88 -1.64 -22.37
N ASP A 5 16.02 -0.96 -22.22
CA ASP A 5 17.05 -1.24 -21.23
C ASP A 5 16.51 -1.31 -19.79
N LEU A 6 15.58 -0.43 -19.40
CA LEU A 6 15.01 -0.43 -18.05
C LEU A 6 14.11 -1.64 -17.84
N VAL A 7 13.35 -2.04 -18.86
CA VAL A 7 12.50 -3.23 -18.80
C VAL A 7 13.37 -4.47 -18.65
N ASP A 8 14.43 -4.60 -19.47
CA ASP A 8 15.36 -5.73 -19.41
C ASP A 8 16.08 -5.82 -18.05
N GLU A 9 16.52 -4.68 -17.51
CA GLU A 9 17.13 -4.60 -16.19
C GLU A 9 16.16 -5.04 -15.08
N LEU A 10 14.88 -4.64 -15.16
CA LEU A 10 13.86 -5.07 -14.21
C LEU A 10 13.55 -6.55 -14.32
N LEU A 11 13.44 -7.10 -15.53
CA LEU A 11 13.22 -8.53 -15.76
C LEU A 11 14.37 -9.36 -15.18
N SER A 12 15.61 -8.95 -15.43
CA SER A 12 16.80 -9.60 -14.87
C SER A 12 16.83 -9.52 -13.34
N THR A 13 16.56 -8.34 -12.79
CA THR A 13 16.55 -8.12 -11.33
C THR A 13 15.43 -8.90 -10.64
N LEU A 14 14.25 -8.98 -11.25
CA LEU A 14 13.17 -9.83 -10.77
C LEU A 14 13.61 -11.28 -10.71
N GLN A 15 14.20 -11.82 -11.79
CA GLN A 15 14.66 -13.20 -11.83
C GLN A 15 15.60 -13.54 -10.67
N VAL A 16 16.50 -12.62 -10.32
CA VAL A 16 17.40 -12.74 -9.17
C VAL A 16 16.62 -12.67 -7.85
N TYR A 17 15.65 -11.75 -7.72
CA TYR A 17 14.80 -11.64 -6.54
C TYR A 17 14.09 -12.96 -6.25
N GLY A 18 13.42 -13.55 -7.24
CA GLY A 18 12.64 -14.77 -7.04
C GLY A 18 13.48 -16.00 -6.72
N GLN A 19 14.73 -16.06 -7.17
CA GLN A 19 15.67 -17.08 -6.74
C GLN A 19 16.09 -16.92 -5.28
N THR A 20 16.25 -15.68 -4.83
CA THR A 20 16.75 -15.38 -3.48
C THR A 20 15.64 -15.49 -2.42
N TYR A 21 14.46 -14.94 -2.71
CA TYR A 21 13.37 -14.75 -1.75
C TYR A 21 12.09 -15.54 -2.08
N GLY A 22 12.02 -16.17 -3.26
CA GLY A 22 10.80 -16.80 -3.76
C GLY A 22 9.83 -15.81 -4.39
N TRP A 23 8.74 -16.34 -4.97
CA TRP A 23 7.74 -15.56 -5.67
C TRP A 23 6.46 -15.36 -4.87
N PRO A 24 5.90 -14.14 -4.82
CA PRO A 24 4.55 -13.93 -4.34
C PRO A 24 3.53 -14.71 -5.20
N THR A 25 2.52 -15.28 -4.56
CA THR A 25 1.47 -16.04 -5.26
C THR A 25 0.39 -15.13 -5.82
N ALA A 26 0.07 -14.03 -5.14
CA ALA A 26 -0.96 -13.09 -5.55
C ALA A 26 -0.45 -12.09 -6.62
N VAL A 27 -1.29 -11.82 -7.62
CA VAL A 27 -0.97 -10.88 -8.71
C VAL A 27 -0.69 -9.47 -8.18
N ASP A 28 -1.47 -9.00 -7.21
CA ASP A 28 -1.29 -7.66 -6.63
C ASP A 28 0.04 -7.53 -5.87
N GLN A 29 0.49 -8.61 -5.19
CA GLN A 29 1.80 -8.64 -4.54
C GLN A 29 2.95 -8.64 -5.57
N ARG A 30 2.79 -9.36 -6.69
CA ARG A 30 3.77 -9.29 -7.79
C ARG A 30 3.87 -7.89 -8.37
N ARG A 31 2.74 -7.21 -8.62
CA ARG A 31 2.72 -5.82 -9.08
C ARG A 31 3.38 -4.88 -8.07
N ALA A 32 3.13 -5.06 -6.78
CA ALA A 32 3.80 -4.31 -5.73
C ALA A 32 5.33 -4.48 -5.79
N LEU A 33 5.82 -5.72 -5.91
CA LEU A 33 7.25 -6.01 -6.04
C LEU A 33 7.88 -5.34 -7.26
N VAL A 34 7.28 -5.48 -8.44
CA VAL A 34 7.77 -4.83 -9.66
C VAL A 34 7.80 -3.32 -9.49
N SER A 35 6.77 -2.74 -8.87
CA SER A 35 6.69 -1.30 -8.61
C SER A 35 7.77 -0.82 -7.63
N THR A 36 8.04 -1.58 -6.56
CA THR A 36 9.14 -1.29 -5.62
C THR A 36 10.49 -1.32 -6.34
N LEU A 37 10.76 -2.37 -7.14
CA LEU A 37 12.01 -2.49 -7.88
C LEU A 37 12.17 -1.36 -8.91
N LEU A 38 11.11 -1.01 -9.62
CA LEU A 38 11.10 0.14 -10.55
C LEU A 38 11.47 1.42 -9.79
N ARG A 39 10.78 1.73 -8.69
CA ARG A 39 11.05 2.94 -7.90
C ARG A 39 12.50 3.00 -7.41
N LEU A 40 13.03 1.90 -6.86
CA LEU A 40 14.41 1.84 -6.38
C LEU A 40 15.42 2.00 -7.53
N THR A 41 15.15 1.39 -8.68
CA THR A 41 16.00 1.49 -9.87
C THR A 41 16.04 2.92 -10.41
N LEU A 42 14.88 3.59 -10.49
CA LEU A 42 14.80 4.99 -10.91
C LEU A 42 15.50 5.93 -9.92
N GLY A 43 15.34 5.68 -8.61
CA GLY A 43 16.02 6.41 -7.55
C GLY A 43 17.54 6.28 -7.65
N ALA A 44 18.06 5.07 -7.83
CA ALA A 44 19.50 4.83 -8.00
C ALA A 44 20.08 5.52 -9.25
N LYS A 45 19.28 5.67 -10.31
CA LYS A 45 19.67 6.32 -11.57
C LYS A 45 19.37 7.81 -11.63
N ASN A 46 18.73 8.39 -10.60
CA ASN A 46 18.19 9.76 -10.61
C ASN A 46 17.36 10.07 -11.88
N ALA A 47 16.57 9.09 -12.34
CA ALA A 47 15.81 9.17 -13.58
C ALA A 47 14.30 9.20 -13.26
N PRO A 48 13.71 10.37 -12.98
CA PRO A 48 12.29 10.44 -12.68
C PRO A 48 11.46 10.07 -13.92
N LEU A 49 10.41 9.28 -13.71
CA LEU A 49 9.40 8.99 -14.71
C LEU A 49 8.06 9.59 -14.30
N SER A 50 7.24 9.95 -15.28
CA SER A 50 5.84 10.30 -15.00
C SER A 50 5.06 9.09 -14.50
N LEU A 51 3.95 9.33 -13.78
CA LEU A 51 3.07 8.26 -13.30
C LEU A 51 2.59 7.34 -14.44
N ARG A 52 2.34 7.91 -15.62
CA ARG A 52 1.91 7.15 -16.81
C ARG A 52 3.00 6.25 -17.33
N GLU A 53 4.24 6.73 -17.40
CA GLU A 53 5.39 5.94 -17.87
C GLU A 53 5.70 4.80 -16.91
N SER A 54 5.67 5.08 -15.60
CA SER A 54 5.86 4.04 -14.57
C SER A 54 4.79 2.94 -14.66
N ALA A 55 3.52 3.32 -14.89
CA ALA A 55 2.45 2.36 -15.09
C ALA A 55 2.64 1.51 -16.36
N GLN A 56 3.09 2.13 -17.46
CA GLN A 56 3.37 1.40 -18.71
C GLN A 56 4.52 0.40 -18.56
N ILE A 57 5.61 0.78 -17.89
CA ILE A 57 6.73 -0.13 -17.61
C ILE A 57 6.28 -1.28 -16.71
N LEU A 58 5.52 -0.97 -15.65
CA LEU A 58 4.96 -1.99 -14.76
C LEU A 58 4.14 -3.01 -15.55
N ASP A 59 3.22 -2.56 -16.41
CA ASP A 59 2.38 -3.44 -17.21
C ASP A 59 3.20 -4.28 -18.20
N GLN A 60 4.22 -3.67 -18.82
CA GLN A 60 5.11 -4.35 -19.74
C GLN A 60 5.93 -5.45 -19.04
N VAL A 61 6.53 -5.14 -17.89
CA VAL A 61 7.29 -6.12 -17.09
C VAL A 61 6.38 -7.25 -16.61
N MET A 62 5.18 -6.93 -16.12
CA MET A 62 4.20 -7.94 -15.70
C MET A 62 3.73 -8.86 -16.83
N ALA A 63 3.65 -8.35 -18.06
CA ALA A 63 3.26 -9.13 -19.23
C ALA A 63 4.40 -10.01 -19.77
N GLN A 64 5.64 -9.56 -19.63
CA GLN A 64 6.83 -10.27 -20.17
C GLN A 64 7.45 -11.26 -19.18
N PHE A 65 7.32 -11.01 -17.87
CA PHE A 65 7.99 -11.83 -16.87
C PHE A 65 7.21 -13.12 -16.56
N ASP A 66 7.88 -14.27 -16.73
CA ASP A 66 7.35 -15.56 -16.31
C ASP A 66 7.70 -15.87 -14.85
N PHE A 67 6.75 -15.59 -13.95
CA PHE A 67 6.84 -15.90 -12.51
C PHE A 67 6.83 -17.40 -12.17
N SER A 68 6.64 -18.29 -13.15
CA SER A 68 6.77 -19.73 -12.94
C SER A 68 8.18 -20.25 -13.22
N SER A 69 9.01 -19.45 -13.89
CA SER A 69 10.37 -19.83 -14.26
C SER A 69 11.30 -19.87 -13.03
N ARG A 70 12.14 -20.91 -12.98
CA ARG A 70 13.22 -21.09 -11.97
C ARG A 70 14.60 -21.06 -12.61
N GLY A 71 14.81 -20.16 -13.57
CA GLY A 71 16.12 -20.04 -14.23
C GLY A 71 17.22 -19.66 -13.23
N GLY A 72 18.47 -20.05 -13.50
CA GLY A 72 19.64 -19.70 -12.69
C GLY A 72 20.28 -18.42 -13.18
N ALA A 73 20.01 -17.30 -12.51
CA ALA A 73 20.59 -15.99 -12.84
C ALA A 73 21.68 -15.66 -11.84
N ILE A 74 22.87 -15.29 -12.31
CA ILE A 74 23.95 -14.82 -11.45
C ILE A 74 23.71 -13.34 -11.18
N ALA A 75 23.50 -13.00 -9.90
CA ALA A 75 23.27 -11.64 -9.46
C ALA A 75 24.56 -10.79 -9.57
N SER A 76 24.47 -9.61 -10.17
CA SER A 76 25.48 -8.58 -9.94
C SER A 76 25.35 -7.97 -8.54
N GLN A 77 26.40 -7.33 -8.03
CA GLN A 77 26.37 -6.66 -6.73
C GLN A 77 25.28 -5.58 -6.65
N ALA A 78 25.09 -4.81 -7.74
CA ALA A 78 24.04 -3.80 -7.81
C ALA A 78 22.64 -4.41 -7.71
N GLN A 79 22.41 -5.53 -8.40
CA GLN A 79 21.15 -6.27 -8.30
C GLN A 79 20.93 -6.80 -6.90
N GLN A 80 21.96 -7.36 -6.24
CA GLN A 80 21.86 -7.86 -4.88
C GLN A 80 21.43 -6.75 -3.90
N ILE A 81 22.01 -5.55 -4.04
CA ILE A 81 21.63 -4.38 -3.23
C ILE A 81 20.16 -4.02 -3.46
N LEU A 82 19.72 -3.93 -4.72
CA LEU A 82 18.34 -3.57 -5.06
C LEU A 82 17.33 -4.58 -4.53
N ILE A 83 17.57 -5.90 -4.71
CA ILE A 83 16.63 -6.92 -4.23
C ILE A 83 16.54 -6.95 -2.70
N ASN A 84 17.67 -6.70 -2.00
CA ASN A 84 17.69 -6.66 -0.54
C ASN A 84 16.92 -5.44 -0.04
N GLN A 85 17.12 -4.28 -0.65
CA GLN A 85 16.36 -3.06 -0.34
C GLN A 85 14.87 -3.23 -0.61
N ALA A 86 14.50 -3.86 -1.73
CA ALA A 86 13.11 -4.12 -2.06
C ALA A 86 12.46 -5.07 -1.04
N HIS A 87 13.14 -6.15 -0.69
CA HIS A 87 12.64 -7.12 0.28
C HIS A 87 12.48 -6.51 1.68
N GLN A 88 13.51 -5.80 2.15
CA GLN A 88 13.48 -5.13 3.46
C GLN A 88 12.39 -4.07 3.51
N TRP A 89 12.25 -3.24 2.46
CA TRP A 89 11.20 -2.24 2.37
C TRP A 89 9.80 -2.87 2.51
N GLN A 90 9.52 -3.95 1.77
CA GLN A 90 8.22 -4.62 1.84
C GLN A 90 7.96 -5.21 3.23
N ALA A 91 8.96 -5.87 3.82
CA ALA A 91 8.84 -6.48 5.14
C ALA A 91 8.61 -5.41 6.24
N ASP A 92 9.41 -4.35 6.25
CA ASP A 92 9.30 -3.26 7.23
C ASP A 92 7.94 -2.56 7.12
N LEU A 93 7.49 -2.31 5.89
CA LEU A 93 6.21 -1.66 5.66
C LEU A 93 5.04 -2.56 6.09
N GLN A 94 5.09 -3.87 5.79
CA GLN A 94 4.10 -4.83 6.26
C GLN A 94 4.05 -4.90 7.78
N GLN A 95 5.20 -4.92 8.45
CA GLN A 95 5.26 -4.93 9.90
C GLN A 95 4.66 -3.65 10.48
N LYS A 96 5.06 -2.48 9.98
CA LYS A 96 4.52 -1.18 10.45
C LYS A 96 3.00 -1.10 10.32
N VAL A 97 2.45 -1.54 9.19
CA VAL A 97 0.99 -1.53 8.97
C VAL A 97 0.31 -2.49 9.95
N THR A 98 0.84 -3.72 10.08
CA THR A 98 0.28 -4.74 10.97
C THR A 98 0.29 -4.28 12.42
N ASP A 99 1.43 -3.79 12.92
CA ASP A 99 1.58 -3.26 14.27
C ASP A 99 0.60 -2.11 14.54
N THR A 100 0.43 -1.21 13.57
CA THR A 100 -0.51 -0.08 13.70
C THR A 100 -1.95 -0.55 13.75
N LEU A 101 -2.33 -1.55 12.95
CA LEU A 101 -3.68 -2.13 12.99
C LEU A 101 -3.93 -2.86 14.31
N VAL A 102 -2.98 -3.67 14.79
CA VAL A 102 -3.07 -4.35 16.10
C VAL A 102 -3.27 -3.33 17.22
N ALA A 103 -2.43 -2.29 17.25
CA ALA A 103 -2.51 -1.25 18.27
C ALA A 103 -3.82 -0.46 18.18
N TYR A 104 -4.32 -0.19 16.97
CA TYR A 104 -5.62 0.44 16.76
C TYR A 104 -6.76 -0.43 17.31
N VAL A 105 -6.79 -1.71 16.96
CA VAL A 105 -7.80 -2.68 17.42
C VAL A 105 -7.85 -2.73 18.95
N GLN A 106 -6.70 -2.85 19.60
CA GLN A 106 -6.63 -2.89 21.07
C GLN A 106 -7.11 -1.57 21.70
N SER A 107 -6.83 -0.43 21.08
CA SER A 107 -7.27 0.87 21.59
C SER A 107 -8.77 1.14 21.45
N GLN A 108 -9.46 0.43 20.56
CA GLN A 108 -10.89 0.62 20.23
C GLN A 108 -11.77 -0.60 20.59
N ALA A 109 -11.25 -1.54 21.37
CA ALA A 109 -11.97 -2.79 21.67
C ALA A 109 -13.21 -2.56 22.57
N PRO A 110 -14.32 -3.33 22.36
CA PRO A 110 -14.57 -4.33 21.33
C PRO A 110 -15.73 -3.89 20.40
N GLY A 111 -15.47 -2.95 19.49
CA GLY A 111 -16.47 -2.47 18.52
C GLY A 111 -16.11 -2.68 17.05
N LEU A 112 -15.00 -3.35 16.76
CA LEU A 112 -14.46 -3.42 15.39
C LEU A 112 -15.09 -4.53 14.57
N ASP A 113 -15.77 -4.13 13.50
CA ASP A 113 -16.25 -5.02 12.45
C ASP A 113 -15.07 -5.43 11.54
N PRO A 114 -14.78 -6.74 11.40
CA PRO A 114 -13.75 -7.25 10.50
C PRO A 114 -13.88 -6.75 9.05
N THR A 115 -15.08 -6.38 8.61
CA THR A 115 -15.28 -5.82 7.26
C THR A 115 -14.57 -4.48 7.05
N THR A 116 -14.21 -3.77 8.14
CA THR A 116 -13.54 -2.46 8.11
C THR A 116 -12.01 -2.56 8.06
N LEU A 117 -11.42 -3.75 8.21
CA LEU A 117 -9.95 -3.97 8.20
C LEU A 117 -9.29 -3.48 6.90
N ARG A 118 -9.94 -3.70 5.76
CA ARG A 118 -9.44 -3.23 4.46
C ARG A 118 -9.37 -1.71 4.39
N ASP A 119 -10.41 -1.03 4.88
CA ASP A 119 -10.48 0.43 4.91
C ASP A 119 -9.47 1.03 5.90
N LEU A 120 -9.25 0.34 7.03
CA LEU A 120 -8.23 0.71 8.00
C LEU A 120 -6.82 0.54 7.41
N ALA A 121 -6.53 -0.58 6.76
CA ALA A 121 -5.24 -0.81 6.11
C ALA A 121 -4.94 0.28 5.06
N LEU A 122 -5.92 0.61 4.22
CA LEU A 122 -5.80 1.69 3.22
C LEU A 122 -5.48 3.06 3.83
N ARG A 123 -5.93 3.33 5.06
CA ARG A 123 -5.65 4.58 5.79
C ARG A 123 -4.34 4.55 6.55
N VAL A 124 -3.95 3.40 7.09
CA VAL A 124 -2.69 3.22 7.81
C VAL A 124 -1.50 3.34 6.87
N ILE A 125 -1.56 2.72 5.70
CA ILE A 125 -0.45 2.68 4.75
C ILE A 125 0.16 4.07 4.47
N PRO A 126 -0.59 5.11 4.05
CA PRO A 126 -0.01 6.43 3.82
C PRO A 126 0.52 7.13 5.08
N ILE A 127 0.04 6.74 6.28
CA ILE A 127 0.53 7.28 7.56
C ILE A 127 1.92 6.72 7.90
N VAL A 128 2.18 5.45 7.57
CA VAL A 128 3.42 4.74 7.96
C VAL A 128 4.47 4.65 6.86
N ALA A 129 4.11 4.96 5.61
CA ALA A 129 4.97 4.75 4.44
C ALA A 129 5.95 5.91 4.11
N ASP A 130 6.14 6.88 5.01
CA ASP A 130 7.17 7.94 4.92
C ASP A 130 7.27 8.71 3.56
N ARG A 131 6.19 8.71 2.75
CA ARG A 131 5.93 9.47 1.49
C ARG A 131 6.33 8.86 0.14
N ASP A 132 6.95 7.69 0.07
CA ASP A 132 7.45 7.12 -1.21
C ASP A 132 6.72 5.85 -1.69
N ILE A 133 5.44 5.69 -1.35
CA ILE A 133 4.67 4.49 -1.75
C ILE A 133 3.87 4.69 -3.05
N THR A 134 3.96 3.72 -3.94
CA THR A 134 3.19 3.68 -5.19
C THR A 134 1.80 3.04 -5.01
N PRO A 135 0.81 3.36 -5.87
CA PRO A 135 -0.52 2.73 -5.78
C PRO A 135 -0.51 1.20 -5.88
N ALA A 136 0.42 0.63 -6.66
CA ALA A 136 0.58 -0.82 -6.77
C ALA A 136 1.11 -1.44 -5.46
N GLU A 137 2.07 -0.78 -4.80
CA GLU A 137 2.57 -1.19 -3.48
C GLU A 137 1.45 -1.15 -2.43
N VAL A 138 0.65 -0.08 -2.41
CA VAL A 138 -0.53 0.02 -1.52
C VAL A 138 -1.46 -1.17 -1.75
N LYS A 139 -1.83 -1.45 -3.01
CA LYS A 139 -2.80 -2.50 -3.33
C LYS A 139 -2.30 -3.89 -2.93
N GLY A 140 -1.05 -4.22 -3.26
CA GLY A 140 -0.44 -5.51 -2.90
C GLY A 140 -0.34 -5.68 -1.39
N LEU A 141 0.02 -4.61 -0.68
CA LEU A 141 0.16 -4.64 0.77
C LEU A 141 -1.17 -4.78 1.50
N VAL A 142 -2.22 -4.08 1.05
CA VAL A 142 -3.57 -4.23 1.63
C VAL A 142 -4.03 -5.68 1.54
N GLY A 143 -3.88 -6.33 0.38
CA GLY A 143 -4.24 -7.73 0.22
C GLY A 143 -3.48 -8.61 1.21
N GLN A 144 -2.15 -8.46 1.26
CA GLN A 144 -1.30 -9.26 2.14
C GLN A 144 -1.60 -9.07 3.63
N VAL A 145 -1.81 -7.84 4.07
CA VAL A 145 -2.10 -7.54 5.48
C VAL A 145 -3.49 -8.02 5.86
N VAL A 146 -4.52 -7.77 5.03
CA VAL A 146 -5.89 -8.21 5.32
C VAL A 146 -5.98 -9.73 5.38
N ASP A 147 -5.33 -10.44 4.45
CA ASP A 147 -5.36 -11.91 4.41
C ASP A 147 -4.60 -12.55 5.58
N ALA A 148 -3.60 -11.87 6.14
CA ALA A 148 -2.76 -12.37 7.23
C ALA A 148 -3.19 -11.86 8.62
N PHE A 149 -4.16 -10.94 8.72
CA PHE A 149 -4.53 -10.31 9.99
C PHE A 149 -5.41 -11.24 10.82
N ASP A 150 -4.88 -11.69 11.95
CA ASP A 150 -5.62 -12.46 12.95
C ASP A 150 -6.09 -11.53 14.08
N LEU A 151 -7.41 -11.32 14.14
CA LEU A 151 -8.04 -10.43 15.13
C LEU A 151 -7.93 -10.99 16.56
N GLU A 152 -8.04 -12.30 16.75
CA GLU A 152 -7.96 -12.92 18.08
C GLU A 152 -6.53 -12.84 18.62
N ALA A 153 -5.54 -13.11 17.76
CA ALA A 153 -4.13 -12.91 18.10
C ALA A 153 -3.81 -11.44 18.38
N ALA A 154 -4.38 -10.51 17.60
CA ALA A 154 -4.16 -9.08 17.77
C ALA A 154 -4.60 -8.58 19.15
N LEU A 155 -5.67 -9.11 19.74
CA LEU A 155 -6.15 -8.69 21.07
C LEU A 155 -5.23 -9.17 22.22
N GLY A 156 -4.42 -10.21 21.98
CA GLY A 156 -3.49 -10.78 22.98
C GLY A 156 -2.06 -10.25 22.93
N GLN A 157 -1.71 -9.44 21.92
CA GLN A 157 -0.34 -8.96 21.72
C GLN A 157 0.01 -7.74 22.59
N ARG A 158 1.31 -7.47 22.78
CA ARG A 158 1.76 -6.22 23.42
C ARG A 158 1.86 -5.11 22.37
N VAL A 159 1.28 -3.94 22.66
CA VAL A 159 1.41 -2.75 21.80
C VAL A 159 2.86 -2.34 21.66
N ASN A 160 3.33 -2.21 20.41
CA ASN A 160 4.62 -1.59 20.11
C ASN A 160 4.53 -0.07 20.37
N PRO A 161 5.30 0.51 21.31
CA PRO A 161 5.22 1.94 21.61
C PRO A 161 5.62 2.83 20.42
N ALA A 162 6.37 2.30 19.44
CA ALA A 162 6.77 3.02 18.24
C ALA A 162 5.59 3.40 17.33
N VAL A 163 4.45 2.69 17.40
CA VAL A 163 3.29 2.94 16.53
C VAL A 163 2.22 3.85 17.14
N VAL A 164 2.40 4.29 18.39
CA VAL A 164 1.40 5.13 19.09
C VAL A 164 1.07 6.42 18.32
N GLY A 165 2.08 7.05 17.71
CA GLY A 165 1.89 8.23 16.87
C GLY A 165 1.02 7.95 15.64
N ALA A 166 1.26 6.82 14.96
CA ALA A 166 0.49 6.39 13.80
C ALA A 166 -0.97 6.06 14.17
N VAL A 167 -1.18 5.39 15.30
CA VAL A 167 -2.52 5.10 15.83
C VAL A 167 -3.29 6.39 16.12
N LYS A 168 -2.65 7.39 16.76
CA LYS A 168 -3.29 8.69 17.02
C LYS A 168 -3.68 9.41 15.73
N ALA A 169 -2.81 9.38 14.71
CA ALA A 169 -3.11 9.95 13.41
C ALA A 169 -4.28 9.23 12.71
N LEU A 170 -4.34 7.90 12.81
CA LEU A 170 -5.43 7.09 12.27
C LEU A 170 -6.77 7.41 12.94
N VAL A 171 -6.81 7.45 14.28
CA VAL A 171 -8.02 7.85 15.04
C VAL A 171 -8.49 9.24 14.64
N THR A 172 -7.56 10.19 14.51
CA THR A 172 -7.87 11.56 14.07
C THR A 172 -8.48 11.56 12.66
N SER A 173 -7.87 10.86 11.71
CA SER A 173 -8.37 10.73 10.33
C SER A 173 -9.79 10.14 10.25
N LEU A 174 -10.10 9.15 11.09
CA LEU A 174 -11.42 8.53 11.13
C LEU A 174 -12.47 9.45 11.77
N SER A 175 -12.11 10.17 12.83
CA SER A 175 -13.00 11.16 13.48
C SER A 175 -13.35 12.36 12.59
N GLN A 176 -12.44 12.74 11.68
CA GLN A 176 -12.72 13.78 10.68
C GLN A 176 -13.76 13.32 9.65
N LYS A 177 -13.81 12.04 9.27
CA LYS A 177 -14.85 11.52 8.37
C LYS A 177 -16.25 11.61 9.01
N SER A 178 -16.36 11.31 10.31
CA SER A 178 -17.62 11.53 11.03
C SER A 178 -17.99 13.02 11.12
N LEU A 179 -16.99 13.91 11.22
CA LEU A 179 -17.21 15.36 11.22
C LEU A 179 -17.65 15.87 9.85
N GLU A 180 -17.04 15.41 8.76
CA GLU A 180 -17.45 15.72 7.38
C GLU A 180 -18.88 15.25 7.09
N THR A 181 -19.22 14.05 7.58
CA THR A 181 -20.59 13.51 7.49
C THR A 181 -21.56 14.37 8.29
N ALA A 182 -21.22 14.72 9.54
CA ALA A 182 -22.05 15.59 10.38
C ALA A 182 -22.19 17.01 9.81
N VAL A 183 -21.14 17.57 9.22
CA VAL A 183 -21.19 18.88 8.53
C VAL A 183 -22.02 18.79 7.26
N SER A 184 -21.88 17.72 6.48
CA SER A 184 -22.69 17.49 5.27
C SER A 184 -24.17 17.32 5.62
N GLU A 185 -24.49 16.59 6.69
CA GLU A 185 -25.86 16.46 7.21
C GLU A 185 -26.40 17.79 7.73
N THR A 186 -25.57 18.58 8.42
CA THR A 186 -25.96 19.91 8.91
C THR A 186 -26.20 20.88 7.76
N VAL A 187 -25.34 20.88 6.74
CA VAL A 187 -25.50 21.69 5.52
C VAL A 187 -26.71 21.21 4.73
N THR A 188 -26.95 19.90 4.64
CA THR A 188 -28.13 19.33 3.97
C THR A 188 -29.41 19.69 4.73
N ALA A 189 -29.41 19.61 6.07
CA ALA A 189 -30.52 20.05 6.90
C ALA A 189 -30.77 21.57 6.78
N TYR A 190 -29.70 22.37 6.73
CA TYR A 190 -29.80 23.82 6.52
C TYR A 190 -30.34 24.14 5.11
N VAL A 191 -29.87 23.44 4.08
CA VAL A 191 -30.38 23.58 2.71
C VAL A 191 -31.82 23.12 2.63
N ILE A 192 -32.26 22.06 3.32
CA ILE A 192 -33.66 21.64 3.35
C ILE A 192 -34.53 22.65 4.12
N GLN A 193 -34.02 23.21 5.22
CA GLN A 193 -34.76 24.15 6.07
C GLN A 193 -34.85 25.56 5.46
N PHE A 194 -33.87 25.96 4.66
CA PHE A 194 -33.77 27.29 4.04
C PHE A 194 -33.83 27.27 2.51
N ALA A 195 -34.07 26.11 1.88
CA ALA A 195 -34.39 26.05 0.46
C ALA A 195 -35.68 26.84 0.24
N PRO A 196 -35.68 27.85 -0.65
CA PRO A 196 -36.90 28.53 -1.00
C PRO A 196 -37.85 27.49 -1.61
N THR A 197 -38.99 27.26 -0.97
CA THR A 197 -40.13 26.61 -1.63
C THR A 197 -40.39 27.37 -2.92
N LEU A 198 -39.93 26.80 -4.04
CA LEU A 198 -40.37 27.21 -5.36
C LEU A 198 -41.88 26.99 -5.38
N LYS A 199 -42.64 28.05 -5.08
CA LYS A 199 -44.04 28.10 -5.48
C LYS A 199 -44.01 27.99 -7.00
N GLU A 200 -44.56 26.89 -7.53
CA GLU A 200 -44.95 26.86 -8.93
C GLU A 200 -45.89 28.06 -9.16
N ILE A 201 -45.42 29.02 -9.94
CA ILE A 201 -46.23 30.11 -10.44
C ILE A 201 -46.55 29.75 -11.88
N GLY A 202 -47.81 29.37 -12.12
CA GLY A 202 -48.52 29.52 -13.41
C GLY A 202 -48.17 28.54 -14.50
#